data_AF-A0A7S4BVK2-F1
#
_entry.id   AF-A0A7S4BVK2-F1
#
_cell.length_a   1.000
_cell.length_b   1.000
_cell.length_c   1.000
_cell.angle_alpha   90.00
_cell.angle_beta   90.00
_cell.angle_gamma   90.00
#
_symmetry.space_group_name_H-M   'P 1'
#
loop_
_entity.id
_entity.type
_entity.pdbx_description
1 polymer ?
#
loop_
_entity_poly.entity_id
_entity_poly.type
_entity_poly.pdbx_seq_one_letter_code
_entity_poly.pdbx_strand_id
1 'polypeptide(L)'
;AICVDMVEDCPNWAAQGSCTSNAAYTAVSCMASCALCQSEKLHDQQVNCTSWVETGECVRNPSFMNTTCAWSCKRATLYGTSAADTATASSSISASSETLPATS
;
A
#
# COMPACT_ATOMS: atom_id res chain seq x y z
N ALA A 1 -5.32 9.10 10.48
CA ALA A 1 -4.20 8.78 9.57
C ALA A 1 -4.23 7.29 9.28
N ILE A 2 -4.34 6.90 8.02
CA ILE A 2 -4.16 5.49 7.63
C ILE A 2 -2.67 5.29 7.35
N CYS A 3 -2.03 4.38 8.09
CA CYS A 3 -0.62 4.02 7.94
C CYS A 3 -0.46 2.52 8.13
N VAL A 4 -0.05 1.84 7.08
CA VAL A 4 0.09 0.37 7.06
C VAL A 4 1.31 0.00 6.22
N ASP A 5 1.84 -1.19 6.47
CA ASP A 5 2.81 -1.79 5.56
C ASP A 5 2.11 -2.31 4.32
N MET A 6 2.76 -2.14 3.19
CA MET A 6 2.28 -2.51 1.85
C MET A 6 2.84 -3.85 1.39
N VAL A 7 3.90 -4.31 2.02
CA VAL A 7 4.59 -5.55 1.68
C VAL A 7 4.73 -6.37 2.96
N GLU A 8 4.43 -7.66 2.86
CA GLU A 8 4.46 -8.58 4.01
C GLU A 8 5.86 -8.71 4.62
N ASP A 9 6.92 -8.49 3.83
CA ASP A 9 8.32 -8.55 4.26
C ASP A 9 8.83 -7.31 5.00
N CYS A 10 8.01 -6.28 5.15
CA CYS A 10 8.39 -5.05 5.84
C CYS A 10 8.96 -5.27 7.25
N PRO A 11 8.43 -6.17 8.10
CA PRO A 11 9.03 -6.45 9.41
C PRO A 11 10.44 -7.03 9.29
N ASN A 12 10.65 -7.93 8.33
CA ASN A 12 11.96 -8.55 8.08
C ASN A 12 12.97 -7.54 7.55
N TRP A 13 12.57 -6.67 6.62
CA TRP A 13 13.42 -5.61 6.08
C TRP A 13 13.73 -4.52 7.09
N ALA A 14 12.77 -4.16 7.94
CA ALA A 14 13.01 -3.24 9.05
C ALA A 14 14.04 -3.81 10.03
N ALA A 15 13.92 -5.09 10.40
CA ALA A 15 14.90 -5.78 11.25
C ALA A 15 16.30 -5.84 10.62
N GLN A 16 16.39 -5.88 9.28
CA GLN A 16 17.65 -5.86 8.52
C GLN A 16 18.18 -4.44 8.24
N GLY A 17 17.53 -3.39 8.74
CA GLY A 17 17.97 -2.00 8.60
C GLY A 17 17.62 -1.34 7.26
N SER A 18 16.72 -1.94 6.47
CA SER A 18 16.27 -1.37 5.19
C SER A 18 15.57 -0.02 5.34
N CYS A 19 15.02 0.28 6.52
CA CYS A 19 14.45 1.59 6.83
C CYS A 19 15.45 2.74 6.67
N THR A 20 16.75 2.45 6.77
CA THR A 20 17.82 3.43 6.57
C THR A 20 18.56 3.19 5.26
N SER A 21 18.91 1.94 4.94
CA SER A 21 19.69 1.62 3.74
C SER A 21 18.88 1.68 2.43
N ASN A 22 17.56 1.56 2.49
CA ASN A 22 16.64 1.73 1.36
C ASN A 22 15.44 2.62 1.73
N ALA A 23 15.74 3.72 2.44
CA ALA A 23 14.74 4.61 3.02
C ALA A 23 13.71 5.12 1.99
N ALA A 24 14.11 5.37 0.74
CA ALA A 24 13.20 5.86 -0.30
C ALA A 24 12.07 4.86 -0.59
N TYR A 25 12.39 3.57 -0.67
CA TYR A 25 11.40 2.52 -0.93
C TYR A 25 10.61 2.18 0.32
N THR A 26 11.28 1.96 1.46
CA THR A 26 10.63 1.58 2.71
C THR A 26 9.78 2.71 3.31
N ALA A 27 10.06 3.98 2.99
CA ALA A 27 9.22 5.10 3.39
C ALA A 27 7.85 5.14 2.71
N VAL A 28 7.65 4.37 1.66
CA VAL A 28 6.34 4.22 1.01
C VAL A 28 5.76 2.84 1.27
N SER A 29 6.60 1.81 1.19
CA SER A 29 6.16 0.42 1.29
C SER A 29 6.08 -0.12 2.73
N CYS A 30 6.88 0.39 3.66
CA CYS A 30 7.06 -0.21 4.99
C CYS A 30 6.92 0.81 6.11
N MET A 31 5.93 1.69 5.98
CA MET A 31 5.80 2.81 6.89
C MET A 31 5.52 2.41 8.33
N ALA A 32 4.72 1.37 8.57
CA ALA A 32 4.42 0.93 9.92
C ALA A 32 5.64 0.23 10.53
N SER A 33 6.24 -0.71 9.80
CA SER A 33 7.46 -1.42 10.23
C SER A 33 8.65 -0.48 10.43
N CYS A 34 8.76 0.60 9.65
CA CYS A 34 9.82 1.61 9.81
C CYS A 34 9.46 2.74 10.78
N ALA A 35 8.34 2.64 11.51
CA ALA A 35 7.87 3.65 12.46
C ALA A 35 7.70 5.07 11.86
N LEU A 36 7.35 5.16 10.58
CA LEU A 36 7.19 6.42 9.83
C LEU A 36 5.76 6.98 9.89
N CYS A 37 4.84 6.29 10.56
CA CYS A 37 3.43 6.71 10.67
C CYS A 37 3.23 8.07 11.36
N GLN A 38 4.23 8.57 12.09
CA GLN A 38 4.18 9.90 12.70
C GLN A 38 4.52 11.03 11.73
N SER A 39 4.92 10.71 10.49
CA SER A 39 5.20 11.72 9.47
C SER A 39 3.92 12.16 8.77
N GLU A 40 3.45 13.38 9.05
CA GLU A 40 2.27 13.97 8.39
C GLU A 40 2.40 14.06 6.87
N LYS A 41 3.63 14.03 6.35
CA LYS A 41 3.92 14.06 4.91
C LYS A 41 3.70 12.73 4.19
N LEU A 42 3.53 11.63 4.93
CA LEU A 42 3.61 10.29 4.36
C LEU A 42 2.34 9.46 4.57
N HIS A 43 1.30 9.95 5.24
CA HIS A 43 0.07 9.20 5.46
C HIS A 43 -1.16 9.85 4.79
N ASP A 44 -2.19 9.04 4.52
CA ASP A 44 -3.47 9.56 4.09
C ASP A 44 -4.26 10.14 5.27
N GLN A 45 -4.88 11.29 5.02
CA GLN A 45 -5.73 12.00 5.98
C GLN A 45 -7.21 11.62 5.83
N GLN A 46 -7.62 11.10 4.67
CA GLN A 46 -8.99 10.75 4.35
C GLN A 46 -9.15 9.27 4.04
N VAL A 47 -10.28 8.68 4.44
CA VAL A 47 -10.59 7.27 4.17
C VAL A 47 -10.84 7.01 2.68
N ASN A 48 -11.29 8.05 1.95
CA ASN A 48 -11.64 7.97 0.54
C ASN A 48 -10.44 8.11 -0.40
N CYS A 49 -9.22 8.27 0.12
CA CYS A 49 -8.03 8.44 -0.69
C CYS A 49 -7.87 7.32 -1.74
N THR A 50 -8.10 6.06 -1.36
CA THR A 50 -8.06 4.94 -2.31
C THR A 50 -9.02 5.12 -3.49
N SER A 51 -10.28 5.47 -3.22
CA SER A 51 -11.27 5.67 -4.28
C SER A 51 -10.93 6.87 -5.17
N TRP A 52 -10.46 7.97 -4.60
CA TRP A 52 -10.03 9.15 -5.37
C TRP A 52 -8.81 8.86 -6.24
N VAL A 53 -7.91 8.00 -5.77
CA VAL A 53 -6.79 7.53 -6.59
C VAL A 53 -7.27 6.70 -7.78
N GLU A 54 -8.22 5.78 -7.58
CA GLU A 54 -8.82 4.98 -8.66
C GLU A 54 -9.52 5.85 -9.71
N THR A 55 -10.13 6.98 -9.31
CA THR A 55 -10.73 7.94 -10.24
C THR A 55 -9.72 8.89 -10.91
N GLY A 56 -8.43 8.77 -10.55
CA GLY A 56 -7.34 9.56 -11.14
C GLY A 56 -7.15 10.96 -10.54
N GLU A 57 -7.64 11.20 -9.32
CA GLU A 57 -7.52 12.51 -8.66
C GLU A 57 -6.08 12.91 -8.40
N CYS A 58 -5.13 11.97 -8.28
CA CYS A 58 -3.71 12.29 -8.17
C CYS A 58 -3.18 13.09 -9.35
N VAL A 59 -3.80 12.94 -10.53
CA VAL A 59 -3.47 13.67 -11.75
C VAL A 59 -4.39 14.88 -11.93
N ARG A 60 -5.69 14.71 -11.67
CA ARG A 60 -6.71 15.77 -11.88
C ARG A 60 -6.64 16.87 -10.82
N ASN A 61 -6.31 16.51 -9.59
CA ASN A 61 -6.28 17.42 -8.44
C ASN A 61 -5.02 17.19 -7.57
N PRO A 62 -3.81 17.39 -8.15
CA PRO A 62 -2.56 17.01 -7.52
C PRO A 62 -2.27 17.80 -6.25
N SER A 63 -2.66 19.08 -6.18
CA SER A 63 -2.40 19.92 -5.00
C SER A 63 -3.15 19.41 -3.75
N PHE A 64 -4.43 19.08 -3.92
CA PHE A 64 -5.23 18.50 -2.84
C PHE A 64 -4.74 17.10 -2.49
N MET A 65 -4.57 16.26 -3.50
CA MET A 65 -4.23 14.86 -3.28
C MET A 65 -2.81 14.67 -2.71
N ASN A 66 -1.83 15.49 -3.10
CA ASN A 66 -0.49 15.43 -2.52
C ASN A 66 -0.42 15.92 -1.06
N THR A 67 -1.47 16.56 -0.55
CA THR A 67 -1.55 17.00 0.85
C THR A 67 -2.40 16.05 1.66
N THR A 68 -3.57 15.71 1.15
CA THR A 68 -4.60 14.91 1.84
C THR A 68 -4.38 13.40 1.67
N CYS A 69 -3.87 12.98 0.51
CA CYS A 69 -3.78 11.59 0.06
C CYS A 69 -2.40 11.25 -0.50
N ALA A 70 -1.36 11.88 0.08
CA ALA A 70 0.00 11.83 -0.44
C ALA A 70 0.51 10.40 -0.56
N TRP A 71 0.10 9.53 0.37
CA TRP A 71 0.49 8.13 0.38
C TRP A 71 -0.19 7.35 -0.73
N SER A 72 -1.52 7.44 -0.84
CA SER A 72 -2.25 6.75 -1.90
C SER A 72 -1.80 7.19 -3.30
N CYS A 73 -1.48 8.48 -3.49
CA CYS A 73 -0.96 8.93 -4.79
C CYS A 73 0.45 8.43 -5.11
N LYS A 74 1.35 8.38 -4.12
CA LYS A 74 2.67 7.79 -4.31
C LYS A 74 2.58 6.29 -4.60
N ARG A 75 1.63 5.58 -3.99
CA ARG A 75 1.35 4.18 -4.33
C ARG A 75 0.98 4.01 -5.80
N ALA A 76 0.06 4.83 -6.31
CA ALA A 76 -0.36 4.76 -7.71
C ALA A 76 0.80 4.93 -8.70
N THR A 77 1.77 5.78 -8.35
CA THR A 77 2.98 5.98 -9.17
C THR A 77 4.02 4.87 -9.07
N LEU A 78 4.06 4.11 -7.96
CA LEU A 78 5.05 3.04 -7.73
C LEU A 78 4.57 1.66 -8.17
N TYR A 79 3.29 1.36 -7.97
CA TYR A 79 2.70 0.05 -8.27
C TYR A 79 1.76 0.09 -9.48
N GLY A 80 1.68 1.22 -10.19
CA GLY A 80 1.06 1.31 -11.50
C GLY A 80 -0.39 0.84 -11.53
N THR A 81 -1.28 1.50 -10.80
CA THR A 81 -2.71 1.45 -11.13
C THR A 81 -3.05 2.74 -11.85
N SER A 82 -2.66 2.79 -13.13
CA SER A 82 -3.28 3.74 -14.05
C SER A 82 -4.72 3.29 -14.29
N ALA A 83 -5.65 4.24 -14.43
CA ALA A 83 -7.06 4.01 -14.79
C ALA A 83 -7.28 3.26 -16.13
N ALA A 84 -6.22 2.77 -16.78
CA ALA A 84 -6.26 2.01 -18.03
C ALA A 84 -6.35 0.49 -17.82
N ASP A 85 -5.99 -0.04 -16.65
CA ASP A 85 -5.98 -1.49 -16.42
C ASP A 85 -7.32 -2.00 -15.87
N THR A 86 -8.42 -1.63 -16.52
CA THR A 86 -9.74 -2.25 -16.29
C THR A 86 -9.90 -3.50 -17.15
N ALA A 87 -8.93 -4.41 -17.13
CA ALA A 87 -9.06 -5.74 -17.71
C ALA A 87 -7.93 -6.65 -17.22
N THR A 88 -8.05 -7.19 -16.01
CA THR A 88 -7.92 -8.62 -15.69
C THR A 88 -7.90 -8.76 -14.18
N ALA A 89 -9.08 -8.80 -13.57
CA ALA A 89 -9.21 -9.61 -12.38
C ALA A 89 -9.02 -11.07 -12.82
N SER A 90 -7.92 -11.70 -12.43
CA SER A 90 -7.76 -13.14 -12.13
C SER A 90 -6.27 -13.42 -11.96
N SER A 91 -5.80 -14.04 -10.88
CA SER A 91 -6.43 -15.21 -10.29
C SER A 91 -6.20 -15.25 -8.79
N SER A 92 -7.31 -15.32 -8.06
CA SER A 92 -7.43 -16.20 -6.91
C SER A 92 -6.82 -17.55 -7.25
N ILE A 93 -5.87 -18.03 -6.45
CA ILE A 93 -5.67 -19.47 -6.34
C ILE A 93 -6.77 -19.96 -5.39
N SER A 94 -7.76 -20.56 -6.02
CA SER A 94 -8.90 -21.37 -5.57
C SER A 94 -9.03 -21.72 -4.08
N ALA A 95 -10.27 -21.57 -3.60
CA ALA A 95 -10.81 -22.29 -2.46
C ALA A 95 -10.77 -23.82 -2.68
N SER A 96 -10.59 -24.59 -1.61
CA SER A 96 -11.26 -25.88 -1.36
C SER A 96 -11.10 -26.27 0.12
N SER A 97 -12.25 -26.40 0.80
CA SER A 97 -12.39 -27.12 2.07
C SER A 97 -12.14 -28.63 1.89
N GLU A 98 -12.04 -29.35 3.03
CA GLU A 98 -11.99 -30.82 3.27
C GLU A 98 -10.59 -31.35 3.61
N THR A 99 -10.32 -32.19 4.62
CA THR A 99 -11.06 -32.81 5.74
C THR A 99 -10.00 -33.34 6.72
N LEU A 100 -10.28 -33.31 8.04
CA LEU A 100 -9.40 -33.87 9.09
C LEU A 100 -9.20 -35.39 8.90
N PRO A 101 -8.01 -35.96 9.16
CA PRO A 101 -7.87 -37.42 9.20
C PRO A 101 -8.45 -37.97 10.50
N ALA A 102 -9.41 -38.90 10.38
CA ALA A 102 -9.82 -39.76 11.47
C ALA A 102 -8.73 -40.83 11.71
N THR A 103 -8.22 -40.90 12.93
CA THR A 103 -7.34 -41.98 13.40
C THR A 103 -8.18 -43.06 14.10
N SER A 104 -8.04 -44.28 13.57
CA SER A 104 -8.10 -45.63 14.18
C SER A 104 -9.00 -45.90 15.39
#